data_AF-A0A1V6P632-F1
#
_entry.id   AF-A0A1V6P632-F1
#
_cell.length_a   1.000
_cell.length_b   1.000
_cell.length_c   1.000
_cell.angle_alpha   90.00
_cell.angle_beta   90.00
_cell.angle_gamma   90.00
#
_symmetry.space_group_name_H-M   'P 1'
#
loop_
_entity.id
_entity.type
_entity.pdbx_description
1 polymer ?
#
loop_
_entity_poly.entity_id
_entity_poly.type
_entity_poly.pdbx_seq_one_letter_code
_entity_poly.pdbx_strand_id
1 'polypeptide(L)'
;MREHWDFSDGPDDPKFMYTHVIFRDDDDYFSAELPEFFRSPGEFPIMDRSSLQKIPEEHIFPLFEDKLTICPDPERPDVYIKQPRLTGYDGSASLSLYMLQEA
;
A
#
# COMPACT_ATOMS: atom_id res chain seq x y z
N MET A 1 -6.17 3.18 4.21
CA MET A 1 -7.36 2.61 3.57
C MET A 1 -7.66 3.38 2.29
N ARG A 2 -8.32 2.73 1.32
CA ARG A 2 -8.78 3.32 0.06
C ARG A 2 -10.10 2.66 -0.34
N GLU A 3 -11.07 3.46 -0.75
CA GLU A 3 -12.35 2.95 -1.25
C GLU A 3 -12.26 2.60 -2.74
N HIS A 4 -12.95 1.53 -3.12
CA HIS A 4 -13.14 1.12 -4.51
C HIS A 4 -14.63 1.18 -4.87
N TRP A 5 -14.88 1.88 -5.97
CA TRP A 5 -16.21 2.16 -6.50
C TRP A 5 -16.26 1.71 -7.96
N ASP A 6 -17.35 1.07 -8.35
CA ASP A 6 -17.66 0.72 -9.73
C ASP A 6 -18.56 1.78 -10.35
N PHE A 7 -18.21 2.22 -11.55
CA PHE A 7 -18.92 3.25 -12.31
C PHE A 7 -19.43 2.70 -13.66
N SER A 8 -19.49 1.37 -13.83
CA SER A 8 -19.91 0.73 -15.10
C SER A 8 -21.30 1.16 -15.56
N ASP A 9 -22.20 1.44 -14.61
CA ASP A 9 -23.59 1.86 -14.88
C ASP A 9 -23.72 3.38 -15.12
N GLY A 10 -22.61 4.11 -15.10
CA GLY A 10 -22.53 5.55 -15.33
C GLY A 10 -21.95 6.31 -14.14
N PRO A 11 -21.50 7.57 -14.35
CA PRO A 11 -20.89 8.38 -13.29
C PRO A 11 -21.88 8.80 -12.19
N ASP A 12 -23.19 8.75 -12.47
CA ASP A 12 -24.25 9.23 -11.58
C ASP A 12 -24.78 8.16 -10.60
N ASP A 13 -24.41 6.89 -10.80
CA ASP A 13 -24.83 5.77 -9.93
C ASP A 13 -23.64 4.87 -9.55
N PRO A 14 -22.67 5.41 -8.79
CA PRO A 14 -21.51 4.63 -8.39
C PRO A 14 -21.89 3.55 -7.38
N LYS A 15 -21.48 2.32 -7.68
CA LYS A 15 -21.67 1.18 -6.79
C LYS A 15 -20.45 0.98 -5.92
N PHE A 16 -20.63 1.06 -4.59
CA PHE A 16 -19.57 0.71 -3.66
C PHE A 16 -19.23 -0.78 -3.79
N MET A 17 -17.94 -1.08 -3.90
CA MET A 17 -17.45 -2.46 -4.03
C MET A 17 -16.85 -2.92 -2.70
N TYR A 18 -15.82 -2.21 -2.22
CA TYR A 18 -15.11 -2.54 -0.99
C TYR A 18 -14.19 -1.40 -0.53
N THR A 19 -13.72 -1.50 0.71
CA THR A 19 -12.62 -0.72 1.26
C THR A 19 -11.36 -1.58 1.28
N HIS A 20 -10.32 -1.15 0.57
CA HIS A 20 -8.99 -1.77 0.64
C HIS A 20 -8.23 -1.25 1.86
N VAL A 21 -7.81 -2.16 2.74
CA VAL A 21 -7.08 -1.87 3.98
C VAL A 21 -5.72 -2.54 3.95
N ILE A 22 -4.70 -1.78 4.38
CA ILE A 22 -3.35 -2.29 4.60
C ILE A 22 -3.11 -2.35 6.11
N PHE A 23 -2.78 -3.53 6.61
CA PHE A 23 -2.37 -3.78 7.97
C PHE A 23 -0.85 -3.90 8.04
N ARG A 24 -0.28 -3.49 9.18
CA ARG A 24 1.13 -3.66 9.49
C ARG A 24 1.26 -4.45 10.78
N ASP A 25 2.09 -5.48 10.76
CA ASP A 25 2.45 -6.32 11.90
C ASP A 25 3.99 -6.40 11.91
N ASP A 26 4.63 -5.64 12.79
CA ASP A 26 6.08 -5.41 12.81
C ASP A 26 6.64 -4.95 11.44
N ASP A 27 7.34 -5.84 10.73
CA ASP A 27 7.97 -5.63 9.43
C ASP A 27 7.14 -6.19 8.26
N ASP A 28 6.05 -6.92 8.57
CA ASP A 28 5.16 -7.48 7.57
C ASP A 28 3.98 -6.56 7.27
N TYR A 29 3.59 -6.56 6.00
CA TYR A 29 2.41 -5.85 5.52
C TYR A 29 1.38 -6.83 4.95
N PHE A 30 0.12 -6.54 5.19
CA PHE A 30 -1.00 -7.36 4.73
C PHE A 30 -2.08 -6.50 4.09
N SER A 31 -2.73 -7.01 3.05
CA SER A 31 -3.88 -6.38 2.41
C SER A 31 -5.15 -7.18 2.66
N ALA A 32 -6.28 -6.47 2.75
CA ALA A 32 -7.61 -7.08 2.71
C ALA A 32 -8.63 -6.14 2.06
N GLU A 33 -9.62 -6.75 1.41
CA GLU A 33 -10.78 -6.07 0.86
C GLU A 33 -11.96 -6.29 1.80
N LEU A 34 -12.51 -5.20 2.33
CA LEU A 34 -13.65 -5.24 3.24
C LEU A 34 -14.92 -4.78 2.51
N PRO A 35 -16.04 -5.52 2.55
CA PRO A 35 -17.25 -5.19 1.78
C PRO A 35 -18.03 -4.00 2.33
N GLU A 36 -17.51 -3.31 3.34
CA GLU A 36 -18.18 -2.21 4.04
C GLU A 36 -17.37 -0.92 3.96
N PHE A 37 -18.06 0.20 4.19
CA PHE A 37 -17.47 1.52 4.30
C PHE A 37 -17.10 1.79 5.76
N PHE A 38 -15.87 2.24 5.99
CA PHE A 38 -15.35 2.56 7.32
C PHE A 38 -14.88 4.01 7.36
N ARG A 39 -15.33 4.77 8.35
CA ARG A 39 -14.92 6.18 8.51
C ARG A 39 -13.57 6.31 9.18
N SER A 40 -13.17 5.31 9.95
CA SER A 40 -11.93 5.33 10.70
C SER A 40 -11.36 3.91 10.89
N PRO A 41 -10.04 3.79 11.09
CA PRO A 41 -9.41 2.49 11.34
C PRO A 41 -9.93 1.77 12.59
N GLY A 42 -10.51 2.49 13.56
CA GLY A 42 -11.07 1.90 14.77
C GLY A 42 -12.39 1.15 14.56
N GLU A 43 -12.99 1.27 13.37
CA GLU A 43 -14.24 0.59 13.01
C GLU A 43 -14.00 -0.76 12.32
N PHE A 44 -12.75 -1.10 12.01
CA PHE A 44 -12.46 -2.36 11.33
C PHE A 44 -12.81 -3.57 12.21
N PRO A 45 -13.46 -4.60 11.65
CA PRO A 45 -13.73 -5.82 12.39
C PRO A 45 -12.43 -6.51 12.79
N ILE A 46 -12.49 -7.29 13.88
CA ILE A 46 -11.41 -8.22 14.20
C ILE A 46 -11.37 -9.25 13.07
N MET A 47 -10.28 -9.25 12.32
CA MET A 47 -10.08 -10.11 11.17
C MET A 47 -9.25 -11.33 11.56
N ASP A 48 -9.60 -12.49 11.01
CA ASP A 48 -8.72 -13.65 11.09
C ASP A 48 -7.48 -13.38 10.25
N ARG A 49 -6.31 -13.81 10.72
CA ARG A 49 -5.07 -13.70 9.95
C ARG A 49 -5.17 -14.45 8.62
N SER A 50 -6.01 -15.50 8.54
CA SER A 50 -6.25 -16.23 7.28
C SER A 50 -7.00 -15.44 6.22
N SER A 51 -7.73 -14.36 6.59
CA SER A 51 -8.39 -13.48 5.62
C SER A 51 -7.49 -12.34 5.14
N LEU A 52 -6.26 -12.27 5.63
CA LEU A 52 -5.25 -11.30 5.23
C LEU A 52 -4.35 -11.88 4.15
N GLN A 53 -4.14 -11.14 3.07
CA GLN A 53 -3.14 -11.48 2.07
C GLN A 53 -1.82 -10.81 2.45
N LYS A 54 -0.76 -11.59 2.67
CA LYS A 54 0.58 -11.03 2.88
C LYS A 54 1.03 -10.30 1.61
N ILE A 55 1.51 -9.08 1.78
CA ILE A 55 2.10 -8.28 0.71
C ILE A 55 3.59 -8.66 0.63
N PRO A 56 4.08 -9.14 -0.53
CA PRO A 56 5.51 -9.35 -0.71
C PRO A 56 6.30 -8.07 -0.46
N GLU A 57 7.41 -8.17 0.24
CA GLU A 57 8.22 -7.00 0.61
C GLU A 57 8.69 -6.25 -0.64
N GLU A 58 9.04 -7.00 -1.69
CA GLU A 58 9.46 -6.49 -3.00
C GLU A 58 8.37 -5.72 -3.76
N HIS A 59 7.10 -5.83 -3.35
CA HIS A 59 6.03 -4.99 -3.90
C HIS A 59 6.03 -3.58 -3.30
N ILE A 60 6.56 -3.42 -2.08
CA ILE A 60 6.59 -2.17 -1.32
C ILE A 60 7.95 -1.50 -1.48
N PHE A 61 9.01 -2.26 -1.28
CA PHE A 61 10.38 -1.79 -1.31
C PHE A 61 11.08 -2.32 -2.56
N PRO A 62 11.80 -1.47 -3.31
CA PRO A 62 12.58 -1.94 -4.45
C PRO A 62 13.70 -2.87 -3.98
N LEU A 63 13.92 -3.92 -4.77
CA LEU A 63 15.07 -4.80 -4.57
C LEU A 63 16.37 -4.01 -4.79
N PHE A 64 17.40 -4.36 -4.03
CA PHE A 64 18.73 -3.81 -4.26
C PHE A 64 19.25 -4.22 -5.64
N GLU A 65 19.68 -3.25 -6.44
CA GLU A 65 20.35 -3.47 -7.71
C GLU A 65 21.82 -3.04 -7.63
N ASP A 66 22.74 -3.85 -8.16
CA ASP A 66 24.20 -3.60 -8.13
C ASP A 66 24.63 -2.26 -8.75
N LYS A 67 23.74 -1.61 -9.50
CA LYS A 67 23.99 -0.35 -10.19
C LYS A 67 23.69 0.88 -9.32
N LEU A 68 23.09 0.70 -8.14
CA LEU A 68 22.74 1.79 -7.23
C LEU A 68 23.97 2.28 -6.45
N THR A 69 24.06 3.59 -6.25
CA THR A 69 25.12 4.20 -5.43
C THR A 69 24.72 4.18 -3.96
N ILE A 70 25.59 3.65 -3.10
CA ILE A 70 25.39 3.68 -1.64
C ILE A 70 25.50 5.12 -1.14
N CYS A 71 24.51 5.58 -0.37
CA CYS A 71 24.58 6.86 0.34
C CYS A 71 25.62 6.76 1.48
N PRO A 72 26.70 7.56 1.47
CA PRO A 72 27.79 7.41 2.44
C PRO A 72 27.41 7.88 3.85
N ASP A 73 26.42 8.76 3.98
CA ASP A 73 25.97 9.30 5.27
C ASP A 73 24.44 9.51 5.25
N PRO A 74 23.66 8.43 5.48
CA PRO A 74 22.21 8.47 5.42
C PRO A 74 21.56 9.22 6.59
N GLU A 75 22.31 9.53 7.65
CA GLU A 75 21.80 10.23 8.83
C GLU A 75 21.89 11.76 8.73
N ARG A 76 22.47 12.28 7.64
CA ARG A 76 22.55 13.72 7.44
C ARG A 76 21.16 14.36 7.40
N PRO A 77 21.02 15.57 7.97
CA PRO A 77 19.72 16.26 8.03
C PRO A 77 19.18 16.69 6.66
N ASP A 78 20.01 16.70 5.62
CA ASP A 78 19.62 17.00 4.24
C ASP A 78 19.34 15.73 3.39
N VAL A 79 19.39 14.55 4.01
CA VAL A 79 19.02 13.28 3.39
C VAL A 79 17.61 12.89 3.81
N TYR A 80 16.78 12.57 2.83
CA TYR A 80 15.39 12.18 3.04
C TYR A 80 15.16 10.79 2.46
N ILE A 81 14.47 9.93 3.21
CA ILE A 81 14.08 8.60 2.76
C ILE A 81 12.71 8.70 2.10
N LYS A 82 12.63 8.33 0.82
CA LYS A 82 11.36 8.21 0.10
C LYS A 82 10.56 7.05 0.70
N GLN A 83 9.31 7.29 1.08
CA GLN A 83 8.41 6.26 1.58
C GLN A 83 7.27 6.01 0.59
N PRO A 84 6.90 4.74 0.34
CA PRO A 84 5.79 4.43 -0.55
C PRO A 84 4.47 4.80 0.11
N ARG A 85 3.53 5.33 -0.67
CA ARG A 85 2.16 5.55 -0.21
C ARG A 85 1.40 4.23 -0.24
N LEU A 86 1.47 3.46 0.86
CA LEU A 86 0.90 2.11 0.97
C LEU A 86 -0.59 2.01 0.60
N THR A 87 -1.38 3.06 0.81
CA THR A 87 -2.80 3.09 0.40
C THR A 87 -3.00 3.04 -1.12
N GLY A 88 -1.93 3.23 -1.89
CA GLY A 88 -1.91 3.07 -3.35
C GLY A 88 -1.58 1.66 -3.81
N TYR A 89 -1.32 0.70 -2.90
CA TYR A 89 -1.10 -0.69 -3.27
C TYR A 89 -2.35 -1.25 -3.97
N ASP A 90 -2.14 -1.92 -5.08
CA ASP A 90 -3.19 -2.45 -5.96
C ASP A 90 -3.03 -3.96 -6.21
N GLY A 91 -2.18 -4.63 -5.42
CA GLY A 91 -1.84 -6.04 -5.62
C GLY A 91 -0.60 -6.27 -6.50
N SER A 92 0.01 -5.21 -7.05
CA SER A 92 1.18 -5.30 -7.92
C SER A 92 2.45 -4.69 -7.32
N ALA A 93 3.60 -4.93 -7.97
CA ALA A 93 4.88 -4.32 -7.61
C ALA A 93 5.02 -2.84 -8.04
N SER A 94 3.92 -2.17 -8.41
CA SER A 94 3.99 -0.79 -8.92
C SER A 94 4.56 0.19 -7.91
N LEU A 95 4.28 0.02 -6.61
CA LEU A 95 4.81 0.93 -5.58
C LEU A 95 6.35 0.91 -5.53
N SER A 96 6.96 -0.28 -5.52
CA SER A 96 8.42 -0.40 -5.51
C SER A 96 9.05 0.14 -6.81
N LEU A 97 8.41 -0.09 -7.96
CA LEU A 97 8.85 0.49 -9.23
C LEU A 97 8.82 2.02 -9.24
N TYR A 98 7.77 2.64 -8.70
CA TYR A 98 7.67 4.11 -8.61
C TYR A 98 8.62 4.71 -7.58
N MET A 99 9.08 3.94 -6.60
CA MET A 99 10.11 4.40 -5.67
C MET A 99 11.43 4.69 -6.38
N LEU A 100 11.79 3.90 -7.39
CA LEU A 100 13.02 4.05 -8.17
C LEU A 100 13.01 5.21 -9.17
N GLN A 101 11.83 5.75 -9.50
CA GLN A 101 11.73 6.90 -10.41
C GLN A 101 12.07 8.21 -9.66
N GLU A 102 12.96 9.01 -10.25
CA GLU A 102 13.27 10.37 -9.79
C GLU A 102 12.01 11.26 -9.89
N ALA A 103 11.85 12.16 -8.91
CA ALA A 103 10.72 13.07 -8.79
C ALA A 103 11.00 14.43 -9.45
#